data_AF-A0A529PNX3-F1
#
_entry.id   AF-A0A529PNX3-F1
#
_cell.length_a   1.000
_cell.length_b   1.000
_cell.length_c   1.000
_cell.angle_alpha   90.00
_cell.angle_beta   90.00
_cell.angle_gamma   90.00
#
_symmetry.space_group_name_H-M   'P 1'
#
loop_
_entity.id
_entity.type
_entity.pdbx_description
1 polymer ?
#
loop_
_entity_poly.entity_id
_entity_poly.type
_entity_poly.pdbx_seq_one_letter_code
_entity_poly.pdbx_strand_id
1 'polypeptide(L)' 'DIAGGAGAGVATALVRSGILANFTDLSALFDRQGAYPDYTLDAFHWR' A
#
# COMPACT_ATOMS: atom_id res chain seq x y z
N ASP A 1 5.87 -1.34 -4.28
CA ASP A 1 6.10 -1.00 -2.86
C ASP A 1 5.61 -2.10 -1.94
N ILE A 2 4.29 -2.35 -1.86
CA ILE A 2 3.72 -3.30 -0.90
C ILE A 2 4.25 -4.73 -1.07
N ALA A 3 4.09 -5.34 -2.24
CA ALA A 3 4.59 -6.70 -2.49
C ALA A 3 6.12 -6.82 -2.34
N GLY A 4 6.85 -5.76 -2.70
CA GLY A 4 8.31 -5.71 -2.53
C GLY A 4 8.72 -5.68 -1.06
N GLY A 5 8.06 -4.86 -0.23
CA GLY A 5 8.33 -4.79 1.21
C GLY A 5 7.95 -6.07 1.94
N ALA A 6 6.81 -6.69 1.59
CA ALA A 6 6.42 -8.01 2.09
C ALA A 6 7.48 -9.08 1.78
N GLY A 7 7.98 -9.13 0.54
CA GLY A 7 9.04 -10.06 0.14
C GLY A 7 10.38 -9.81 0.85
N ALA A 8 10.62 -8.59 1.30
CA ALA A 8 11.80 -8.20 2.07
C ALA A 8 11.61 -8.31 3.60
N GLY A 9 10.42 -8.67 4.08
CA GLY A 9 10.12 -8.77 5.51
C GLY A 9 10.11 -7.43 6.25
N VAL A 10 9.81 -6.33 5.55
CA VAL A 10 9.71 -4.99 6.15
C VAL A 10 8.27 -4.50 6.16
N ALA A 11 7.90 -3.77 7.21
CA ALA A 11 6.58 -3.15 7.30
C ALA A 11 6.39 -2.08 6.21
N THR A 12 5.19 -2.01 5.66
CA THR A 12 4.82 -1.13 4.55
C THR A 12 3.59 -0.28 4.88
N ALA A 13 3.56 0.93 4.32
CA ALA A 13 2.40 1.80 4.37
C ALA A 13 1.94 2.15 2.95
N LEU A 14 0.65 1.95 2.67
CA LEU A 14 0.03 2.45 1.44
C LEU A 14 -0.41 3.90 1.65
N VAL A 15 0.18 4.82 0.88
CA VAL A 15 -0.19 6.24 0.87
C VAL A 15 -1.27 6.49 -0.18
N ARG A 16 -2.46 6.91 0.27
CA ARG A 16 -3.68 7.10 -0.54
C ARG A 16 -3.69 8.38 -1.38
N SER A 17 -2.69 9.24 -1.25
CA SER A 17 -2.44 10.35 -2.17
C SER A 17 -1.56 10.00 -3.38
N GLY A 18 -1.08 8.75 -3.45
CA GLY A 18 -0.18 8.27 -4.51
C GLY A 18 -0.90 7.70 -5.75
N ILE A 19 -0.23 6.75 -6.43
CA ILE A 19 -0.68 6.18 -7.71
C ILE A 19 -2.06 5.48 -7.65
N LEU A 20 -2.51 5.08 -6.46
CA LEU A 20 -3.80 4.42 -6.24
C LEU A 20 -4.88 5.35 -5.68
N ALA A 21 -4.70 6.68 -5.72
CA ALA A 21 -5.60 7.64 -5.06
C ALA A 21 -7.06 7.56 -5.51
N ASN A 22 -7.30 7.19 -6.77
CA ASN A 22 -8.65 7.17 -7.34
C ASN A 22 -9.39 5.84 -7.18
N PHE A 23 -8.82 4.88 -6.43
CA PHE A 23 -9.45 3.58 -6.18
C PHE A 23 -10.09 3.59 -4.80
N THR A 24 -11.40 3.32 -4.74
CA THR A 24 -12.14 3.20 -3.47
C THR A 24 -11.93 1.85 -2.81
N ASP A 25 -11.96 0.77 -3.59
CA ASP A 25 -11.70 -0.60 -3.14
C ASP A 25 -10.42 -1.15 -3.79
N LEU A 26 -9.54 -1.68 -2.94
CA LEU A 26 -8.25 -2.25 -3.34
C LEU A 26 -8.10 -3.72 -2.93
N SER A 27 -9.11 -4.32 -2.29
CA SER A 27 -9.08 -5.72 -1.81
C SER A 27 -8.68 -6.69 -2.92
N ALA A 28 -9.37 -6.62 -4.06
CA ALA A 28 -9.08 -7.47 -5.22
C ALA A 28 -7.67 -7.26 -5.79
N LEU A 29 -7.12 -6.04 -5.68
CA LEU A 29 -5.74 -5.77 -6.09
C LEU A 29 -4.75 -6.46 -5.13
N PHE A 30 -4.97 -6.33 -3.82
CA PHE A 30 -4.13 -6.95 -2.80
C PHE A 30 -4.17 -8.48 -2.92
N ASP A 31 -5.36 -9.06 -3.08
CA ASP A 31 -5.54 -10.50 -3.28
C ASP A 31 -4.79 -11.00 -4.53
N ARG A 32 -4.95 -10.29 -5.66
CA ARG A 32 -4.25 -10.63 -6.91
C ARG A 32 -2.73 -10.59 -6.75
N GLN A 33 -2.22 -9.69 -5.92
CA GLN A 33 -0.79 -9.54 -5.68
C GLN A 33 -0.28 -10.40 -4.50
N GLY A 34 -1.18 -11.03 -3.74
CA GLY A 34 -0.84 -11.76 -2.52
C GLY A 34 -0.16 -10.90 -1.46
N ALA A 35 -0.41 -9.58 -1.45
CA ALA A 35 0.31 -8.64 -0.61
C ALA A 35 -0.61 -7.53 -0.10
N TYR A 36 -0.60 -7.33 1.22
CA TYR A 36 -1.37 -6.33 1.93
C TYR A 36 -0.44 -5.32 2.60
N PRO A 37 -0.76 -4.02 2.59
CA PRO A 37 -0.01 -3.06 3.38
C PRO A 37 -0.30 -3.27 4.88
N ASP A 38 0.70 -3.06 5.73
CA ASP A 38 0.53 -3.12 7.19
C ASP A 38 -0.24 -1.88 7.70
N TYR A 39 -0.07 -0.76 7.00
CA TYR A 39 -0.71 0.50 7.34
C TYR A 39 -1.28 1.20 6.10
N THR A 40 -2.32 1.99 6.29
CA THR A 40 -2.83 2.94 5.30
C THR A 40 -2.67 4.37 5.82
N LEU A 41 -2.24 5.27 4.95
CA LEU A 41 -2.07 6.70 5.25
C LEU A 41 -2.80 7.52 4.20
N ASP A 42 -3.47 8.59 4.60
CA ASP A 42 -4.10 9.50 3.63
C ASP A 42 -3.04 10.22 2.78
N ALA A 43 -1.99 10.72 3.44
CA ALA A 43 -0.84 11.35 2.80
C ALA A 43 0.42 11.16 3.65
N PHE A 44 1.59 11.21 3.00
CA PHE A 44 2.88 11.27 3.68
C PHE A 44 3.47 12.68 3.55
N HIS A 45 3.86 13.27 4.68
CA HIS A 45 4.48 14.58 4.73
C HIS A 45 5.84 14.47 5.43
N TRP A 46 6.91 14.81 4.72
CA TRP A 46 8.26 14.92 5.28
C TRP A 46 8.56 16.39 5.61
N ARG A 47 9.21 16.65 6.75
CA ARG A 47 9.68 17.97 7.18
C ARG A 47 11.17 17.91 7.44
#